data_AF-A0A2R7P3M9-F1
#
_entry.id   AF-A0A2R7P3M9-F1
#
_cell.length_a   1.000
_cell.length_b   1.000
_cell.length_c   1.000
_cell.angle_alpha   90.00
_cell.angle_beta   90.00
_cell.angle_gamma   90.00
#
_symmetry.space_group_name_H-M   'P 1'
#
loop_
_entity.id
_entity.type
_entity.pdbx_description
1 polymer ?
#
loop_
_entity_poly.entity_id
_entity_poly.type
_entity_poly.pdbx_seq_one_letter_code
_entity_poly.pdbx_strand_id
1 'polypeptide(L)'
;MDAAQTIRDCIADVTALRLHRTGEPALGAAVGSVKSLQARRFRGTYADLMGSPSFGPAAQFFLEELYSDTDYTDRDLQFGRIAGTLQTMFPQPVVNTAVAL
;
A
#
# COMPACT_ATOMS: atom_id res chain seq x y z
N MET A 1 -7.29 19.80 9.64
CA MET A 1 -6.09 18.97 9.86
C MET A 1 -5.16 19.18 8.68
N ASP A 2 -3.85 19.25 8.91
CA ASP A 2 -2.86 19.34 7.83
C ASP A 2 -2.73 17.96 7.18
N ALA A 3 -3.28 17.80 5.97
CA ALA A 3 -3.35 16.50 5.30
C ALA A 3 -1.96 15.90 5.05
N ALA A 4 -0.98 16.75 4.73
CA ALA A 4 0.39 16.34 4.56
C ALA A 4 1.01 15.83 5.86
N GLN A 5 0.64 16.40 7.02
CA GLN A 5 1.07 15.88 8.32
C GLN A 5 0.47 14.51 8.59
N THR A 6 -0.85 14.33 8.38
CA THR A 6 -1.50 13.02 8.54
C THR A 6 -0.84 11.95 7.67
N ILE A 7 -0.55 12.25 6.40
CA ILE A 7 0.14 11.32 5.49
C ILE A 7 1.55 10.98 6.02
N ARG A 8 2.31 11.99 6.46
CA ARG A 8 3.66 11.76 7.02
C ARG A 8 3.62 10.87 8.26
N ASP A 9 2.66 11.10 9.16
CA ASP A 9 2.51 10.33 10.40
C ASP A 9 2.17 8.88 10.09
N CYS A 10 1.21 8.62 9.19
CA CYS A 10 0.88 7.26 8.76
C CYS A 10 2.08 6.53 8.13
N ILE A 11 2.91 7.21 7.34
CA ILE A 11 4.11 6.60 6.74
C ILE A 11 5.17 6.32 7.81
N ALA A 12 5.32 7.18 8.81
CA ALA A 12 6.21 6.96 9.94
C ALA A 12 5.79 5.72 10.73
N ASP A 13 4.49 5.54 10.98
CA ASP A 13 3.95 4.35 11.67
C ASP A 13 4.23 3.06 10.88
N VAL A 14 3.99 3.06 9.56
CA VAL A 14 4.32 1.91 8.68
C VAL A 14 5.82 1.61 8.72
N THR A 15 6.66 2.64 8.73
CA THR A 15 8.12 2.48 8.82
C THR A 15 8.54 1.85 10.14
N ALA A 16 7.94 2.29 11.26
CA ALA A 16 8.20 1.71 12.58
C ALA A 16 7.79 0.23 12.65
N LEU A 17 6.62 -0.13 12.10
CA LEU A 17 6.18 -1.53 12.02
C LEU A 17 7.13 -2.41 11.19
N ARG A 18 7.67 -1.87 10.09
CA ARG A 18 8.67 -2.57 9.28
C ARG A 18 9.97 -2.79 10.02
N LEU A 19 10.47 -1.77 10.74
CA LEU A 19 11.67 -1.89 11.55
C LEU A 19 11.52 -2.95 12.64
N HIS A 20 10.37 -2.96 13.34
CA HIS A 20 10.05 -3.97 14.33
C HIS A 20 10.07 -5.39 13.73
N ARG A 21 9.41 -5.57 12.57
CA ARG A 21 9.43 -6.83 11.82
C ARG A 21 10.84 -7.27 11.42
N THR A 22 11.70 -6.35 10.99
CA THR A 22 13.10 -6.67 10.61
C THR A 22 13.92 -7.10 11.83
N GLY A 23 13.62 -6.54 13.01
CA GLY A 23 14.25 -6.93 14.28
C GLY A 23 13.83 -8.31 14.80
N GLU A 24 12.71 -8.87 14.31
CA GLU A 24 12.15 -10.15 14.75
C GLU A 24 11.96 -11.13 13.57
N PRO A 25 12.94 -12.01 13.29
CA PRO A 25 12.89 -12.89 12.12
C PRO A 25 11.65 -13.78 12.02
N ALA A 26 11.16 -14.28 13.16
CA ALA A 26 9.94 -15.10 13.21
C ALA A 26 8.69 -14.29 12.80
N LEU A 27 8.59 -13.05 13.24
CA LEU A 27 7.51 -12.14 12.85
C LEU A 27 7.61 -11.81 11.35
N GLY A 28 8.82 -11.54 10.85
CA GLY A 28 9.06 -11.35 9.42
C GLY A 28 8.57 -12.52 8.55
N ALA A 29 8.90 -13.74 8.94
CA ALA A 29 8.46 -14.95 8.26
C ALA A 29 6.94 -15.15 8.31
N ALA A 30 6.31 -14.90 9.47
CA ALA A 30 4.87 -14.99 9.64
C ALA A 30 4.13 -13.97 8.75
N VAL A 31 4.58 -12.72 8.75
CA VAL A 31 4.02 -11.65 7.89
C VAL A 31 4.17 -12.01 6.40
N GLY A 32 5.34 -12.51 5.98
CA GLY A 32 5.55 -12.96 4.60
C GLY A 32 4.59 -14.09 4.20
N SER A 33 4.35 -15.05 5.11
CA SER A 33 3.42 -16.16 4.87
C SER A 33 1.98 -15.67 4.69
N VAL A 34 1.54 -14.70 5.50
CA VAL A 34 0.21 -14.08 5.38
C VAL A 34 0.06 -13.33 4.05
N LYS A 35 1.06 -12.52 3.68
CA LYS A 35 1.06 -11.80 2.40
C LYS A 35 0.98 -12.76 1.20
N SER A 36 1.78 -13.82 1.21
CA SER A 36 1.76 -14.81 0.13
C SER A 36 0.40 -15.53 0.04
N LEU A 37 -0.22 -15.84 1.18
CA LEU A 37 -1.59 -16.38 1.21
C LEU A 37 -2.60 -15.39 0.63
N GLN A 38 -2.50 -14.11 0.99
CA GLN A 38 -3.38 -13.06 0.49
C GLN A 38 -3.27 -12.91 -1.03
N ALA A 39 -2.05 -12.81 -1.57
CA ALA A 39 -1.81 -12.70 -3.01
C ALA A 39 -2.36 -13.91 -3.78
N ARG A 40 -2.14 -15.13 -3.27
CA ARG A 40 -2.71 -16.36 -3.87
C ARG A 40 -4.23 -16.35 -3.88
N ARG A 41 -4.85 -15.99 -2.75
CA ARG A 41 -6.32 -15.91 -2.64
C ARG A 41 -6.91 -14.85 -3.55
N PHE A 42 -6.27 -13.69 -3.66
CA PHE A 42 -6.70 -12.62 -4.56
C PHE A 42 -6.71 -13.12 -6.01
N ARG A 43 -5.58 -13.71 -6.46
CA ARG A 43 -5.44 -14.26 -7.81
C ARG A 43 -6.49 -15.33 -8.12
N GLY A 44 -6.79 -16.21 -7.16
CA GLY A 44 -7.79 -17.25 -7.33
C GLY A 44 -9.22 -16.73 -7.32
N THR A 45 -9.56 -15.83 -6.40
CA THR A 45 -10.92 -15.29 -6.24
C THR A 45 -11.33 -14.41 -7.42
N TYR A 46 -10.40 -13.63 -7.95
CA TYR A 46 -10.68 -12.63 -8.99
C TYR A 46 -10.07 -13.02 -10.35
N ALA A 47 -9.93 -14.32 -10.61
CA ALA A 47 -9.36 -14.83 -11.86
C ALA A 47 -10.19 -14.41 -13.10
N ASP A 48 -11.49 -14.30 -12.93
CA ASP A 48 -12.43 -13.79 -13.93
C ASP A 48 -12.19 -12.30 -14.25
N LEU A 49 -12.00 -11.47 -13.22
CA LEU A 49 -11.67 -10.06 -13.39
C LEU A 49 -10.30 -9.88 -14.04
N MET A 50 -9.31 -10.70 -13.66
CA MET A 50 -7.98 -10.70 -14.28
C MET A 50 -8.03 -11.04 -15.78
N GLY A 51 -8.97 -11.91 -16.19
CA GLY A 51 -9.21 -12.25 -17.60
C GLY A 51 -10.07 -11.23 -18.36
N SER A 52 -10.65 -10.24 -17.67
CA SER A 52 -11.52 -9.24 -18.29
C SER A 52 -10.72 -8.19 -19.05
N PRO A 53 -11.08 -7.84 -20.29
CA PRO A 53 -10.48 -6.71 -21.00
C PRO A 53 -10.70 -5.36 -20.29
N SER A 54 -11.82 -5.19 -19.61
CA SER A 54 -12.19 -3.93 -18.95
C SER A 54 -11.62 -3.82 -17.54
N PHE A 55 -11.56 -4.94 -16.80
CA PHE A 55 -11.20 -4.94 -15.38
C PHE A 55 -9.84 -5.57 -15.09
N GLY A 56 -9.27 -6.33 -16.02
CA GLY A 56 -7.98 -7.02 -15.88
C GLY A 56 -6.85 -6.09 -15.47
N PRO A 57 -6.65 -4.93 -16.14
CA PRO A 57 -5.60 -3.99 -15.76
C PRO A 57 -5.74 -3.49 -14.32
N ALA A 58 -6.97 -3.20 -13.86
CA ALA A 58 -7.21 -2.77 -12.49
C ALA A 58 -6.98 -3.91 -11.48
N ALA A 59 -7.50 -5.11 -11.76
CA ALA A 59 -7.32 -6.27 -10.88
C ALA A 59 -5.83 -6.63 -10.71
N GLN A 60 -5.07 -6.56 -11.80
CA GLN A 60 -3.62 -6.78 -11.78
C GLN A 60 -2.90 -5.71 -10.97
N PHE A 61 -3.26 -4.43 -11.15
CA PHE A 61 -2.72 -3.34 -10.31
C PHE A 61 -2.93 -3.61 -8.82
N PHE A 62 -4.14 -3.97 -8.39
CA PHE A 62 -4.39 -4.29 -6.97
C PHE A 62 -3.55 -5.47 -6.48
N LEU A 63 -3.38 -6.51 -7.29
CA LEU A 63 -2.55 -7.67 -6.95
C LEU A 63 -1.07 -7.31 -6.83
N GLU A 64 -0.54 -6.53 -7.76
CA GLU A 64 0.90 -6.26 -7.89
C GLU A 64 1.38 -5.08 -7.07
N GLU A 65 0.50 -4.12 -6.77
CA GLU A 65 0.88 -2.86 -6.14
C GLU A 65 0.40 -2.76 -4.68
N LEU A 66 -0.69 -3.45 -4.31
CA LEU A 66 -1.29 -3.35 -2.97
C LEU A 66 -1.23 -4.67 -2.22
N TYR A 67 -1.53 -5.79 -2.87
CA TYR A 67 -1.68 -7.09 -2.23
C TYR A 67 -0.56 -8.09 -2.52
N SER A 68 0.56 -7.65 -3.11
CA SER A 68 1.67 -8.56 -3.39
C SER A 68 2.48 -8.87 -2.13
N ASP A 69 3.28 -9.93 -2.22
CA ASP A 69 4.28 -10.30 -1.22
C ASP A 69 5.61 -9.53 -1.36
N THR A 70 5.70 -8.59 -2.30
CA THR A 70 6.87 -7.75 -2.55
C THR A 70 7.12 -6.73 -1.42
N ASP A 71 8.38 -6.27 -1.33
CA ASP A 71 8.77 -5.15 -0.47
C ASP A 71 8.55 -3.81 -1.18
N TYR A 72 7.80 -2.92 -0.54
CA TYR A 72 7.46 -1.58 -1.06
C TYR A 72 8.12 -0.45 -0.26
N THR A 73 9.15 -0.77 0.52
CA THR A 73 9.82 0.20 1.39
C THR A 73 10.29 1.46 0.63
N ASP A 74 10.92 1.30 -0.53
CA ASP A 74 11.42 2.42 -1.32
C ASP A 74 10.31 3.33 -1.86
N ARG A 75 9.17 2.74 -2.24
CA ARG A 75 8.00 3.46 -2.73
C ARG A 75 7.40 4.33 -1.64
N ASP A 76 7.22 3.80 -0.44
CA ASP A 76 6.60 4.55 0.65
C ASP A 76 7.49 5.70 1.12
N LEU A 77 8.83 5.49 1.11
CA LEU A 77 9.79 6.57 1.37
C LEU A 77 9.73 7.67 0.30
N GLN A 78 9.43 7.35 -0.95
CA GLN A 78 9.17 8.36 -1.99
C GLN A 78 7.82 9.05 -1.75
N PHE A 79 6.80 8.31 -1.33
CA PHE A 79 5.46 8.86 -1.09
C PHE A 79 5.44 9.89 0.04
N GLY A 80 6.18 9.66 1.12
CA GLY A 80 6.29 10.63 2.23
C GLY A 80 6.91 11.97 1.82
N ARG A 81 7.79 11.96 0.81
CA ARG A 81 8.43 13.16 0.28
C ARG A 81 7.48 14.02 -0.56
N ILE A 82 6.47 13.41 -1.18
CA ILE A 82 5.51 14.13 -2.04
C ILE A 82 4.24 14.59 -1.29
N ALA A 83 4.08 14.26 0.00
CA ALA A 83 2.88 14.58 0.77
C ALA A 83 2.50 16.07 0.73
N GLY A 84 3.49 16.98 0.80
CA GLY A 84 3.26 18.42 0.67
C GLY A 84 2.82 18.86 -0.72
N THR A 85 3.37 18.24 -1.76
CA THR A 85 2.94 18.45 -3.16
C THR A 85 1.51 17.92 -3.37
N LEU A 86 1.17 16.80 -2.74
CA LEU A 86 -0.15 16.18 -2.85
C LEU A 86 -1.25 17.11 -2.31
N GLN A 87 -1.00 17.74 -1.16
CA GLN A 87 -1.92 18.72 -0.58
C GLN A 87 -2.06 20.01 -1.39
N THR A 88 -1.01 20.44 -2.11
CA THR A 88 -0.98 21.72 -2.81
C THR A 88 -1.43 21.62 -4.27
N MET A 89 -1.19 20.49 -4.94
CA MET A 89 -1.48 20.30 -6.37
C MET A 89 -2.83 19.67 -6.66
N PHE A 90 -3.40 18.89 -5.74
CA PHE A 90 -4.66 18.18 -5.99
C PHE A 90 -5.89 18.94 -5.49
N PRO A 91 -7.06 18.74 -6.13
CA PRO A 91 -8.32 19.27 -5.64
C PRO A 91 -8.64 18.78 -4.22
N GLN A 92 -9.27 19.63 -3.41
CA GLN A 92 -9.62 19.32 -2.02
C GLN A 92 -10.33 17.96 -1.82
N PRO A 93 -11.28 17.52 -2.67
CA PRO A 93 -11.89 16.20 -2.52
C PRO A 93 -10.87 15.05 -2.59
N VAL A 94 -9.85 15.15 -3.45
CA VAL A 94 -8.80 14.14 -3.58
C VAL A 94 -7.95 14.10 -2.31
N VAL A 95 -7.60 15.28 -1.79
CA VAL A 95 -6.85 15.41 -0.54
C VAL A 95 -7.64 14.81 0.63
N ASN A 96 -8.95 15.06 0.70
CA ASN A 96 -9.82 14.49 1.73
C ASN A 96 -9.89 12.97 1.66
N THR A 97 -10.00 12.40 0.46
CA THR A 97 -9.99 10.93 0.28
C THR A 97 -8.67 10.32 0.73
N ALA A 98 -7.54 10.98 0.48
CA ALA A 98 -6.21 10.48 0.87
C ALA A 98 -6.00 10.43 2.39
N VAL A 99 -6.79 11.18 3.17
CA VAL A 99 -6.71 11.22 4.64
C VAL A 99 -7.97 10.69 5.34
N ALA A 100 -8.92 10.14 4.58
CA ALA A 100 -10.08 9.48 5.12
C ALA A 100 -9.67 8.10 5.64
N LEU A 101 -9.41 8.01 6.95
CA LEU A 101 -9.21 6.77 7.70
C LEU A 101 -10.55 6.22 8.20
#